data_AF-A0A9X7PK74-F1
#
_entry.id   AF-A0A9X7PK74-F1
#
_cell.length_a   1.000
_cell.length_b   1.000
_cell.length_c   1.000
_cell.angle_alpha   90.00
_cell.angle_beta   90.00
_cell.angle_gamma   90.00
#
_symmetry.space_group_name_H-M   'P 1'
#
loop_
_entity.id
_entity.type
_entity.pdbx_description
1 polymer ?
#
loop_
_entity_poly.entity_id
_entity_poly.type
_entity_poly.pdbx_seq_one_letter_code
_entity_poly.pdbx_strand_id
1 'polypeptide(L)'
;MNVLPRIDAQTKQCIGDFNNLIKKQEHLMEQLNQLIKEKEEHTIPLVPTIQKLIEHGLSRDEILDITNISSEEFDRIVSKDRRCQLPYIYLTDVESKEFDRLLEDIHQSKEDIYELIDAEKERERIKFIHGVLLRYQKEMDLLSPQENEDSGEKIMKYLERAVKNEQAKSAYYSLVRIFGNEIKRKREEVLIKVSDD
;
A
#
# COMPACT_ATOMS: atom_id res chain seq x y z
N MET A 1 -76.71 -15.94 10.92
CA MET A 1 -76.21 -16.25 9.56
C MET A 1 -75.11 -15.25 9.19
N ASN A 2 -74.13 -15.69 8.40
CA ASN A 2 -73.08 -14.90 7.71
C ASN A 2 -71.83 -14.42 8.48
N VAL A 3 -71.28 -15.22 9.39
CA VAL A 3 -69.95 -14.93 9.98
C VAL A 3 -68.82 -15.66 9.22
N LEU A 4 -69.06 -16.92 8.82
CA LEU A 4 -68.08 -17.76 8.11
C LEU A 4 -67.61 -17.19 6.75
N PRO A 5 -68.47 -16.66 5.86
CA PRO A 5 -68.03 -16.12 4.57
C PRO A 5 -67.20 -14.83 4.70
N ARG A 6 -67.42 -14.08 5.78
CA ARG A 6 -66.76 -12.80 6.06
C ARG A 6 -65.33 -13.02 6.57
N ILE A 7 -65.13 -14.04 7.39
CA ILE A 7 -63.80 -14.47 7.85
C ILE A 7 -63.00 -14.99 6.65
N ASP A 8 -63.59 -15.84 5.79
CA ASP A 8 -62.88 -16.38 4.61
C ASP A 8 -62.45 -15.28 3.62
N ALA A 9 -63.27 -14.24 3.42
CA ALA A 9 -62.92 -13.09 2.60
C ALA A 9 -61.79 -12.24 3.22
N GLN A 10 -61.82 -12.02 4.54
CA GLN A 10 -60.76 -11.28 5.25
C GLN A 10 -59.43 -12.05 5.27
N THR A 11 -59.47 -13.38 5.45
CA THR A 11 -58.27 -14.22 5.42
C THR A 11 -57.65 -14.23 4.02
N LYS A 12 -58.46 -14.31 2.95
CA LYS A 12 -57.96 -14.21 1.57
C LYS A 12 -57.37 -12.85 1.24
N GLN A 13 -57.96 -11.77 1.74
CA GLN A 13 -57.42 -10.42 1.56
C GLN A 13 -56.09 -10.24 2.31
N CYS A 14 -56.02 -10.73 3.55
CA CYS A 14 -54.80 -10.69 4.36
C CYS A 14 -53.65 -11.49 3.71
N ILE A 15 -53.94 -12.68 3.18
CA ILE A 15 -52.97 -13.48 2.40
C ILE A 15 -52.52 -12.75 1.13
N GLY A 16 -53.44 -12.07 0.44
CA GLY A 16 -53.12 -11.23 -0.73
C GLY A 16 -52.19 -10.07 -0.39
N ASP A 17 -52.44 -9.39 0.72
CA ASP A 17 -51.62 -8.28 1.22
C ASP A 17 -50.23 -8.76 1.64
N PHE A 18 -50.14 -9.91 2.32
CA PHE A 18 -48.86 -10.55 2.66
C PHE A 18 -48.05 -10.92 1.41
N ASN A 19 -48.69 -11.51 0.40
CA ASN A 19 -48.01 -11.86 -0.86
C ASN A 19 -47.51 -10.61 -1.61
N ASN A 20 -48.25 -9.50 -1.56
CA ASN A 20 -47.80 -8.23 -2.12
C ASN A 20 -46.64 -7.62 -1.34
N LEU A 21 -46.61 -7.79 -0.01
CA LEU A 21 -45.50 -7.37 0.85
C LEU A 21 -44.24 -8.19 0.60
N ILE A 22 -44.36 -9.51 0.44
CA ILE A 22 -43.23 -10.39 0.09
C ILE A 22 -42.63 -9.98 -1.26
N LYS A 23 -43.48 -9.76 -2.28
CA LYS A 23 -43.01 -9.27 -3.59
C LYS A 23 -42.30 -7.92 -3.52
N LYS A 24 -42.78 -7.00 -2.66
CA LYS A 24 -42.10 -5.72 -2.43
C LYS A 24 -40.75 -5.90 -1.76
N GLN A 25 -40.64 -6.80 -0.78
CA GLN A 25 -39.37 -7.11 -0.12
C GLN A 25 -38.38 -7.76 -1.07
N GLU A 26 -38.82 -8.70 -1.90
CA GLU A 26 -37.98 -9.33 -2.94
C GLU A 26 -37.45 -8.28 -3.92
N HIS A 27 -38.32 -7.39 -4.40
CA HIS A 27 -37.92 -6.32 -5.31
C HIS A 27 -36.94 -5.32 -4.67
N LEU A 28 -37.14 -4.99 -3.39
CA LEU A 28 -36.21 -4.12 -2.64
C LEU A 28 -34.85 -4.80 -2.42
N MET A 29 -34.82 -6.12 -2.18
CA MET A 29 -33.57 -6.86 -2.09
C MET A 29 -32.83 -6.92 -3.42
N GLU A 30 -33.53 -7.11 -4.54
CA GLU A 30 -32.93 -7.02 -5.88
C GLU A 30 -32.35 -5.64 -6.15
N GLN A 31 -33.08 -4.56 -5.84
CA GLN A 31 -32.58 -3.20 -5.97
C GLN A 31 -31.35 -2.95 -5.08
N LEU A 32 -31.35 -3.45 -3.84
CA LEU A 32 -30.22 -3.33 -2.93
C LEU A 32 -28.99 -4.09 -3.47
N ASN A 33 -29.18 -5.32 -3.95
CA ASN A 33 -28.10 -6.12 -4.52
C ASN A 33 -27.55 -5.50 -5.81
N GLN A 34 -28.41 -4.91 -6.65
CA GLN A 34 -27.99 -4.16 -7.83
C GLN A 34 -27.13 -2.94 -7.44
N LEU A 35 -27.56 -2.16 -6.44
CA LEU A 35 -26.81 -1.01 -5.92
C LEU A 35 -25.49 -1.41 -5.25
N ILE A 36 -25.46 -2.54 -4.53
CA ILE A 36 -24.24 -3.09 -3.94
C ILE A 36 -23.27 -3.49 -5.05
N LYS A 37 -23.76 -4.19 -6.07
CA LYS A 37 -22.94 -4.64 -7.20
C LYS A 37 -22.41 -3.47 -8.04
N GLU A 38 -23.25 -2.47 -8.31
CA GLU A 38 -22.84 -1.22 -8.97
C GLU A 38 -21.80 -0.48 -8.12
N LYS A 39 -21.97 -0.44 -6.80
CA LYS A 39 -20.97 0.17 -5.91
C LYS A 39 -19.66 -0.62 -5.90
N GLU A 40 -19.70 -1.94 -5.81
CA GLU A 40 -18.55 -2.86 -5.81
C GLU A 40 -17.77 -2.84 -7.13
N GLU A 41 -18.45 -2.83 -8.28
CA GLU A 41 -17.81 -2.71 -9.60
C GLU A 41 -17.08 -1.37 -9.78
N HIS A 42 -17.52 -0.32 -9.08
CA HIS A 42 -16.90 1.01 -9.11
C HIS A 42 -16.03 1.30 -7.87
N THR A 43 -15.86 0.36 -6.94
CA THR A 43 -14.96 0.56 -5.80
C THR A 43 -13.56 0.10 -6.16
N ILE A 44 -12.65 1.06 -6.25
CA ILE A 44 -11.22 0.75 -6.41
C ILE A 44 -10.77 0.01 -5.14
N PRO A 45 -10.16 -1.18 -5.24
CA PRO A 45 -9.78 -1.97 -4.07
C PRO A 45 -8.82 -1.18 -3.18
N LEU A 46 -9.20 -1.04 -1.90
CA LEU A 46 -8.59 -0.12 -0.95
C LEU A 46 -7.11 -0.40 -0.68
N VAL A 47 -6.74 -1.68 -0.50
CA VAL A 47 -5.36 -2.09 -0.20
C VAL A 47 -4.41 -1.77 -1.37
N PRO A 48 -4.70 -2.14 -2.63
CA PRO A 48 -3.92 -1.69 -3.79
C PRO A 48 -3.83 -0.18 -3.94
N THR A 49 -4.89 0.56 -3.60
CA THR A 49 -4.88 2.03 -3.66
C THR A 49 -3.95 2.62 -2.60
N ILE A 50 -4.05 2.16 -1.35
CA ILE A 50 -3.14 2.60 -0.27
C ILE A 50 -1.69 2.26 -0.62
N GLN A 51 -1.44 1.06 -1.15
CA GLN A 51 -0.12 0.67 -1.62
C GLN A 51 0.41 1.65 -2.68
N LYS A 52 -0.38 1.95 -3.72
CA LYS A 52 0.02 2.90 -4.77
C LYS A 52 0.23 4.32 -4.23
N LEU A 53 -0.59 4.79 -3.30
CA LEU A 53 -0.43 6.11 -2.69
C LEU A 53 0.85 6.21 -1.85
N ILE A 54 1.18 5.13 -1.12
CA ILE A 54 2.45 5.00 -0.41
C ILE A 54 3.62 5.00 -1.40
N GLU A 55 3.53 4.22 -2.50
CA GLU A 55 4.52 4.18 -3.58
C GLU A 55 4.71 5.54 -4.26
N HIS A 56 3.64 6.32 -4.42
CA HIS A 56 3.67 7.71 -4.92
C HIS A 56 4.16 8.72 -3.88
N GLY A 57 4.48 8.26 -2.66
CA GLY A 57 5.19 9.03 -1.66
C GLY A 57 4.32 9.93 -0.80
N LEU A 58 2.99 9.78 -0.83
CA LEU A 58 2.08 10.53 0.01
C LEU A 58 2.32 10.22 1.49
N SER A 59 2.20 11.24 2.34
CA SER A 59 2.28 11.11 3.78
C SER A 59 1.05 10.39 4.34
N ARG A 60 1.18 9.87 5.57
CA ARG A 60 0.07 9.23 6.28
C ARG A 60 -1.16 10.12 6.29
N ASP A 61 -1.01 11.40 6.65
CA ASP A 61 -2.13 12.33 6.78
C ASP A 61 -2.80 12.60 5.43
N GLU A 62 -2.02 12.74 4.35
CA GLU A 62 -2.55 12.89 2.99
C GLU A 62 -3.28 11.63 2.50
N ILE A 63 -2.78 10.44 2.84
CA ILE A 63 -3.44 9.17 2.51
C ILE A 63 -4.75 9.04 3.27
N LEU A 64 -4.77 9.39 4.56
CA LEU A 64 -5.97 9.39 5.38
C LEU A 64 -7.01 10.38 4.83
N ASP A 65 -6.59 11.57 4.40
CA ASP A 65 -7.46 12.58 3.79
C ASP A 65 -8.03 12.13 2.43
N ILE A 66 -7.24 11.47 1.59
CA ILE A 66 -7.66 11.02 0.25
C ILE A 66 -8.55 9.78 0.32
N THR A 67 -8.22 8.84 1.21
CA THR A 67 -8.93 7.54 1.30
C THR A 67 -10.07 7.56 2.31
N ASN A 68 -10.11 8.57 3.18
CA ASN A 68 -11.11 8.75 4.24
C ASN A 68 -11.25 7.52 5.17
N ILE A 69 -10.16 6.79 5.34
CA ILE A 69 -10.08 5.64 6.26
C ILE A 69 -9.67 6.11 7.64
N SER A 70 -10.01 5.33 8.67
CA SER A 70 -9.51 5.63 10.01
C SER A 70 -8.03 5.33 10.14
N SER A 71 -7.36 6.08 11.01
CA SER A 71 -5.95 5.89 11.35
C SER A 71 -5.64 4.44 11.79
N GLU A 72 -6.55 3.83 12.56
CA GLU A 72 -6.44 2.44 13.04
C GLU A 72 -6.57 1.42 11.90
N GLU A 73 -7.41 1.69 10.90
CA GLU A 73 -7.60 0.79 9.77
C GLU A 73 -6.41 0.88 8.80
N PHE A 74 -5.84 2.08 8.61
CA PHE A 74 -4.57 2.25 7.91
C PHE A 74 -3.45 1.46 8.58
N ASP A 75 -3.27 1.59 9.89
CA ASP A 75 -2.23 0.88 10.63
C ASP A 75 -2.43 -0.65 10.55
N ARG A 76 -3.67 -1.13 10.58
CA ARG A 76 -3.98 -2.56 10.36
C ARG A 76 -3.61 -3.03 8.96
N ILE A 77 -3.88 -2.23 7.92
CA ILE A 77 -3.56 -2.56 6.52
C ILE A 77 -2.04 -2.58 6.32
N VAL A 78 -1.33 -1.56 6.82
CA VAL A 78 0.14 -1.46 6.74
C VAL A 78 0.83 -2.54 7.56
N SER A 79 0.26 -2.93 8.71
CA SER A 79 0.80 -4.00 9.55
C SER A 79 0.55 -5.40 8.97
N LYS A 80 -0.55 -5.60 8.23
CA LYS A 80 -0.90 -6.89 7.62
C LYS A 80 -0.25 -7.11 6.26
N ASP A 81 -0.09 -6.07 5.44
CA ASP A 81 0.57 -6.18 4.14
C ASP A 81 1.98 -5.58 4.20
N ARG A 82 3.00 -6.45 4.21
CA ARG A 82 4.41 -6.07 4.10
C ARG A 82 4.69 -5.16 2.90
N ARG A 83 3.84 -5.18 1.87
CA ARG A 83 4.02 -4.34 0.68
C ARG A 83 3.68 -2.86 0.88
N CYS A 84 2.97 -2.53 1.96
CA CYS A 84 2.73 -1.15 2.36
C CYS A 84 3.88 -0.57 3.21
N GLN A 85 4.90 -1.38 3.52
CA GLN A 85 6.08 -0.97 4.28
C GLN A 85 7.19 -0.61 3.30
N LEU A 86 7.19 0.64 2.79
CA LEU A 86 8.39 1.16 2.12
C LEU A 86 9.54 1.15 3.13
N PRO A 87 10.72 0.62 2.79
CA PRO A 87 11.22 0.30 1.45
C PRO A 87 11.26 -1.20 1.09
N TYR A 88 10.71 -2.08 1.92
CA TYR A 88 10.87 -3.54 1.80
C TYR A 88 10.35 -4.13 0.48
N ILE A 89 9.40 -3.48 -0.19
CA ILE A 89 8.90 -3.93 -1.51
C ILE A 89 9.95 -3.93 -2.61
N TYR A 90 11.00 -3.12 -2.45
CA TYR A 90 12.03 -2.98 -3.47
C TYR A 90 13.30 -3.76 -3.15
N LEU A 91 13.35 -4.39 -1.97
CA LEU A 91 14.53 -5.06 -1.42
C LEU A 91 14.34 -6.58 -1.44
N THR A 92 15.44 -7.29 -1.63
CA THR A 92 15.50 -8.74 -1.36
C THR A 92 15.53 -9.02 0.14
N ASP A 93 15.37 -10.27 0.55
CA ASP A 93 15.47 -10.66 1.97
C ASP A 93 16.84 -10.33 2.58
N VAL A 94 17.90 -10.39 1.78
CA VAL A 94 19.26 -10.05 2.24
C VAL A 94 19.40 -8.54 2.38
N GLU A 95 18.99 -7.78 1.37
CA GLU A 95 19.03 -6.32 1.40
C GLU A 95 18.12 -5.75 2.51
N SER A 96 16.99 -6.40 2.80
CA SER A 96 16.09 -6.00 3.88
C SER A 96 16.76 -6.11 5.24
N LYS A 97 17.51 -7.18 5.51
CA LYS A 97 18.25 -7.33 6.77
C LYS A 97 19.38 -6.31 6.91
N GLU A 98 20.05 -6.00 5.81
CA GLU A 98 21.09 -4.97 5.80
C GLU A 98 20.51 -3.58 6.00
N PHE A 99 19.34 -3.31 5.40
CA PHE A 99 18.57 -2.10 5.61
C PHE A 99 18.17 -1.94 7.09
N ASP A 100 17.64 -2.99 7.72
CA ASP A 100 17.28 -2.98 9.14
C ASP A 100 18.50 -2.68 10.02
N ARG A 101 19.65 -3.29 9.73
CA ARG A 101 20.91 -3.01 10.44
C ARG A 101 21.30 -1.54 10.34
N LEU A 102 21.23 -0.96 9.15
CA LEU A 102 21.58 0.45 8.92
C LEU A 102 20.61 1.42 9.61
N LEU A 103 19.33 1.06 9.73
CA LEU A 103 18.36 1.84 10.50
C LEU A 103 18.64 1.76 12.00
N GLU A 104 18.90 0.56 12.51
CA GLU A 104 19.24 0.35 13.91
C GLU A 104 20.49 1.18 14.30
N ASP A 105 21.49 1.25 13.43
CA ASP A 105 22.69 2.09 13.64
C ASP A 105 22.35 3.59 13.78
N ILE A 106 21.34 4.09 13.05
CA ILE A 106 20.84 5.46 13.21
C ILE A 106 20.15 5.61 14.57
N HIS A 107 19.28 4.66 14.93
CA HIS A 107 18.50 4.72 16.16
C HIS A 107 19.37 4.59 17.42
N GLN A 108 20.43 3.80 17.36
CA GLN A 108 21.37 3.58 18.46
C GLN A 108 22.43 4.67 18.61
N SER A 109 22.58 5.57 17.63
CA SER A 109 23.51 6.71 17.74
C SER A 109 23.14 7.54 18.98
N LYS A 110 24.04 7.57 19.97
CA LYS A 110 23.78 8.07 21.32
C LYS A 110 24.12 9.55 21.39
N GLU A 111 23.15 10.41 21.71
CA GLU A 111 23.25 11.82 22.20
C GLU A 111 24.27 12.78 21.54
N ASP A 112 25.07 12.32 20.59
CA ASP A 112 26.14 13.03 19.94
C ASP A 112 25.78 13.18 18.47
N ILE A 113 25.52 14.42 18.09
CA ILE A 113 25.20 14.81 16.72
C ILE A 113 26.34 14.44 15.76
N TYR A 114 27.59 14.35 16.23
CA TYR A 114 28.72 13.98 15.39
C TYR A 114 28.66 12.52 14.94
N GLU A 115 28.05 11.61 15.71
CA GLU A 115 27.82 10.22 15.28
C GLU A 115 26.79 10.10 14.14
N LEU A 116 25.93 11.10 13.97
CA LEU A 116 24.92 11.18 12.91
C LEU A 116 25.49 11.77 11.61
N ILE A 117 26.58 12.53 11.70
CA ILE A 117 27.29 13.16 10.55
C ILE A 117 28.59 12.38 10.24
N ASP A 118 28.68 11.15 10.73
CA ASP A 118 29.82 10.28 10.45
C ASP A 118 29.89 9.92 8.95
N ALA A 119 31.01 10.28 8.34
CA ALA A 119 31.22 10.10 6.90
C ALA A 119 31.33 8.62 6.48
N GLU A 120 31.82 7.73 7.36
CA GLU A 120 31.89 6.30 7.04
C GLU A 120 30.50 5.66 7.14
N LYS A 121 29.68 6.02 8.14
CA LYS A 121 28.29 5.57 8.22
C LYS A 121 27.46 6.05 7.01
N GLU A 122 27.66 7.29 6.57
CA GLU A 122 27.02 7.80 5.35
C GLU A 122 27.49 7.03 4.11
N ARG A 123 28.79 6.75 4.03
CA ARG A 123 29.35 5.93 2.96
C ARG A 123 28.79 4.51 2.95
N GLU A 124 28.54 3.88 4.10
CA GLU A 124 27.88 2.58 4.18
C GLU A 124 26.45 2.62 3.61
N ARG A 125 25.65 3.63 3.97
CA ARG A 125 24.31 3.82 3.41
C ARG A 125 24.34 4.04 1.90
N ILE A 126 25.26 4.87 1.40
CA ILE A 126 25.44 5.10 -0.04
C ILE A 126 25.83 3.80 -0.75
N LYS A 127 26.76 3.01 -0.18
CA LYS A 127 27.15 1.70 -0.74
C LYS A 127 25.96 0.74 -0.81
N PHE A 128 25.13 0.70 0.24
CA PHE A 128 23.92 -0.11 0.26
C PHE A 128 22.94 0.29 -0.85
N ILE A 129 22.59 1.58 -0.95
CA ILE A 129 21.71 2.10 -2.00
C ILE A 129 22.29 1.76 -3.38
N HIS A 130 23.59 1.95 -3.57
CA HIS A 130 24.25 1.62 -4.83
C HIS A 130 24.20 0.12 -5.14
N GLY A 131 24.37 -0.75 -4.13
CA GLY A 131 24.24 -2.20 -4.25
C GLY A 131 22.86 -2.63 -4.77
N VAL A 132 21.80 -2.04 -4.19
CA VAL A 132 20.42 -2.27 -4.63
C VAL A 132 20.24 -1.85 -6.10
N LEU A 133 20.76 -0.67 -6.48
CA LEU A 133 20.67 -0.19 -7.86
C LEU A 133 21.47 -1.04 -8.85
N LEU A 134 22.64 -1.53 -8.45
CA LEU A 134 23.44 -2.45 -9.27
C LEU A 134 22.72 -3.78 -9.49
N ARG A 135 21.96 -4.28 -8.50
CA ARG A 135 21.12 -5.47 -8.70
C ARG A 135 20.05 -5.19 -9.77
N TYR A 136 19.30 -4.09 -9.66
CA TYR A 136 18.32 -3.72 -10.70
C TYR A 136 18.97 -3.57 -12.07
N GLN A 137 20.17 -2.99 -12.16
CA GLN A 137 20.91 -2.89 -13.40
C GLN A 137 21.22 -4.27 -14.00
N LYS A 138 21.73 -5.21 -13.19
CA LYS A 138 21.98 -6.59 -13.63
C LYS A 138 20.70 -7.29 -14.09
N GLU A 139 19.60 -7.12 -13.37
CA GLU A 139 18.29 -7.66 -13.77
C GLU A 139 17.83 -7.10 -15.12
N MET A 140 18.05 -5.80 -15.38
CA MET A 140 17.74 -5.19 -16.67
C MET A 140 18.67 -5.65 -17.79
N ASP A 141 19.95 -5.87 -17.50
CA ASP A 141 20.92 -6.34 -18.49
C ASP A 141 20.56 -7.75 -19.01
N LEU A 142 19.99 -8.60 -18.14
CA LEU A 142 19.45 -9.92 -18.51
C LEU A 142 18.25 -9.85 -19.47
N LEU A 143 17.56 -8.71 -19.53
CA LEU A 143 16.42 -8.46 -20.43
C LEU A 143 16.86 -7.85 -21.77
N SER A 144 18.15 -7.88 -22.09
CA SER A 144 18.66 -7.37 -23.36
C SER A 144 18.18 -8.24 -24.53
N PRO A 145 17.61 -7.65 -25.59
CA PRO A 145 17.08 -8.42 -26.71
C PRO A 145 18.20 -9.12 -27.48
N GLN A 146 18.03 -10.40 -27.78
CA GLN A 146 18.91 -11.17 -28.64
C GLN A 146 18.50 -11.05 -30.12
N GLU A 147 19.46 -11.18 -31.04
CA GLU A 147 19.20 -11.05 -32.49
C GLU A 147 18.14 -12.07 -32.97
N ASN A 148 18.10 -13.24 -32.35
CA ASN A 148 17.28 -14.40 -32.75
C ASN A 148 15.85 -14.38 -32.20
N GLU A 149 15.47 -13.38 -31.41
CA GLU A 149 14.15 -13.33 -30.75
C GLU A 149 13.04 -12.85 -31.69
N ASP A 150 11.85 -13.42 -31.49
CA ASP A 150 10.63 -12.97 -32.15
C ASP A 150 10.28 -11.53 -31.73
N SER A 151 9.60 -10.82 -32.63
CA SER A 151 9.11 -9.45 -32.43
C SER A 151 8.25 -9.30 -31.17
N GLY A 152 7.41 -10.29 -30.84
CA GLY A 152 6.60 -10.28 -29.62
C GLY A 152 7.46 -10.38 -28.35
N GLU A 153 8.48 -11.24 -28.37
CA GLU A 153 9.41 -11.45 -27.25
C GLU A 153 10.25 -10.18 -26.98
N LYS A 154 10.71 -9.51 -28.05
CA LYS A 154 11.43 -8.23 -27.96
C LYS A 154 10.58 -7.13 -27.31
N ILE A 155 9.29 -7.05 -27.63
CA ILE A 155 8.36 -6.08 -27.02
C ILE A 155 8.14 -6.39 -25.54
N MET A 156 7.98 -7.67 -25.18
CA MET A 156 7.79 -8.07 -23.79
C MET A 156 9.00 -7.73 -22.92
N LYS A 157 10.21 -8.03 -23.38
CA LYS A 157 11.46 -7.67 -22.67
C LYS A 157 11.65 -6.16 -22.55
N TYR A 158 11.28 -5.39 -23.56
CA TYR A 158 11.28 -3.92 -23.48
C TYR A 158 10.35 -3.42 -22.37
N LEU A 159 9.12 -3.93 -22.30
CA LEU A 159 8.16 -3.56 -21.27
C LEU A 159 8.65 -3.96 -19.87
N GLU A 160 9.16 -5.17 -19.71
CA GLU A 160 9.73 -5.64 -18.43
C GLU A 160 10.92 -4.77 -18.00
N ARG A 161 11.79 -4.38 -18.93
CA ARG A 161 12.91 -3.48 -18.66
C ARG A 161 12.44 -2.09 -18.24
N ALA A 162 11.39 -1.56 -18.88
CA ALA A 162 10.79 -0.29 -18.49
C ALA A 162 10.23 -0.34 -17.06
N VAL A 163 9.52 -1.42 -16.70
CA VAL A 163 9.02 -1.65 -15.34
C VAL A 163 10.17 -1.73 -14.33
N LYS A 164 11.22 -2.48 -14.64
CA LYS A 164 12.42 -2.61 -13.77
C LYS A 164 13.15 -1.28 -13.56
N ASN A 165 13.21 -0.44 -14.60
CA ASN A 165 13.78 0.90 -14.49
C ASN A 165 12.98 1.79 -13.54
N GLU A 166 11.65 1.78 -13.65
CA GLU A 166 10.78 2.51 -12.71
C GLU A 166 10.90 1.96 -11.28
N GLN A 167 10.99 0.64 -11.10
CA GLN A 167 11.26 0.03 -9.80
C GLN A 167 12.60 0.49 -9.21
N ALA A 168 13.65 0.57 -10.01
CA ALA A 168 14.96 1.03 -9.57
C ALA A 168 14.92 2.51 -9.12
N LYS A 169 14.24 3.38 -9.87
CA LYS A 169 14.03 4.79 -9.48
C LYS A 169 13.25 4.89 -8.18
N SER A 170 12.14 4.17 -8.07
CA SER A 170 11.32 4.16 -6.85
C SER A 170 12.09 3.65 -5.64
N ALA A 171 12.92 2.61 -5.82
CA ALA A 171 13.80 2.10 -4.78
C ALA A 171 14.79 3.18 -4.31
N TYR A 172 15.48 3.85 -5.25
CA TYR A 172 16.41 4.94 -4.93
C TYR A 172 15.73 6.05 -4.13
N TYR A 173 14.64 6.61 -4.66
CA TYR A 173 13.95 7.72 -4.00
C TYR A 173 13.43 7.32 -2.62
N SER A 174 12.90 6.10 -2.48
CA SER A 174 12.40 5.61 -1.19
C SER A 174 13.51 5.47 -0.16
N LEU A 175 14.64 4.85 -0.52
CA LEU A 175 15.77 4.63 0.39
C LEU A 175 16.41 5.95 0.83
N VAL A 176 16.68 6.86 -0.11
CA VAL A 176 17.25 8.19 0.21
C VAL A 176 16.32 8.96 1.14
N ARG A 177 15.01 8.96 0.85
CA ARG A 177 14.02 9.65 1.68
C ARG A 177 13.98 9.09 3.09
N ILE A 178 13.95 7.77 3.24
CA ILE A 178 13.83 7.13 4.56
C ILE A 178 15.09 7.39 5.40
N PHE A 179 16.29 7.15 4.85
CA PHE A 179 17.52 7.46 5.58
C PHE A 179 17.61 8.94 5.96
N GLY A 180 17.29 9.85 5.03
CA GLY A 180 17.29 11.29 5.31
C GLY A 180 16.32 11.69 6.44
N ASN A 181 15.12 11.12 6.43
CA ASN A 181 14.10 11.39 7.45
C ASN A 181 14.49 10.82 8.83
N GLU A 182 15.01 9.60 8.90
CA GLU A 182 15.41 8.97 10.15
C GLU A 182 16.62 9.69 10.78
N ILE A 183 17.60 10.10 9.97
CA ILE A 183 18.72 10.94 10.44
C ILE A 183 18.22 12.28 10.97
N LYS A 184 17.30 12.93 10.23
CA LYS A 184 16.72 14.20 10.65
C LYS A 184 15.96 14.07 11.97
N ARG A 185 15.09 13.06 12.10
CA ARG A 185 14.33 12.81 13.33
C ARG A 185 15.27 12.56 14.51
N LYS A 186 16.28 11.71 14.32
CA LYS A 186 17.24 11.41 15.39
C LYS A 186 18.03 12.65 15.81
N ARG A 187 18.41 13.50 14.86
CA ARG A 187 19.07 14.78 15.15
C ARG A 187 18.19 15.71 15.98
N GLU A 188 16.90 15.79 15.66
CA GLU A 188 15.93 16.58 16.44
C GLU A 188 15.75 16.01 17.85
N GLU A 189 15.64 14.68 18.01
CA GLU A 189 15.56 14.02 19.32
C GLU A 189 16.78 14.31 20.20
N VAL A 190 17.99 14.25 19.64
CA VAL A 190 19.23 14.55 20.36
C VAL A 190 19.28 16.02 20.77
N LEU A 191 18.92 16.95 19.88
CA LEU A 191 18.92 18.39 20.18
C LEU A 191 17.94 18.77 21.29
N ILE A 192 16.75 18.16 21.33
CA ILE A 192 15.76 18.40 22.37
C ILE A 192 16.30 17.96 23.73
N LYS A 193 16.89 16.76 23.82
CA LYS A 193 17.44 16.24 25.08
C LYS A 193 18.55 17.12 25.66
N VAL A 194 19.44 17.66 24.82
CA VAL A 194 20.49 18.59 25.24
C VAL A 194 19.93 19.94 25.71
N SER A 195 18.70 20.30 25.30
CA SER A 195 18.06 21.57 25.71
C SER A 195 17.30 21.48 27.03
N ASP A 196 17.01 20.26 27.51
CA ASP A 196 16.31 19.99 28.77
C ASP A 196 17.27 19.83 29.96
N ASP A 197 18.59 19.73 29.71
CA ASP A 197 19.69 19.71 30.69
C ASP A 197 20.33 21.10 30.87
#